data_AF-A0A8T3QAQ3-F1
#
_entry.id   AF-A0A8T3QAQ3-F1
#
_cell.length_a   1.000
_cell.length_b   1.000
_cell.length_c   1.000
_cell.angle_alpha   90.00
_cell.angle_beta   90.00
_cell.angle_gamma   90.00
#
_symmetry.space_group_name_H-M   'P 1'
#
loop_
_entity.id
_entity.type
_entity.pdbx_description
1 polymer ?
#
loop_
_entity_poly.entity_id
_entity_poly.type
_entity_poly.pdbx_seq_one_letter_code
_entity_poly.pdbx_strand_id
1 'polypeptide(L)'
;MEHSNAYGLWLLVFVNSAIFILFAYSFTKFKTKRDWRTFGAFSAFVIAYFTEMYGFPLTIFLFSGWLSKYYPAINLYGHDTGHLLHTLFGMKGNPHFDVFHILSNILIFGGLYIIYSAWSTLYLAQKKNQLATTGLYAKVRHPQYDGFILVMIGFLLQWPTIITLIMFPILIYLYVRLAHQEEKETSAEFADAYKRYTEVTPAFLPHFFHKQRNQKGDAS
;
A
#
# COMPACT_ATOMS: atom_id res chain seq x y z
N MET A 1 -25.22 -8.75 29.72
CA MET A 1 -24.52 -8.01 28.64
C MET A 1 -23.40 -8.90 28.19
N GLU A 2 -23.45 -9.44 26.97
CA GLU A 2 -22.31 -10.18 26.43
C GLU A 2 -21.14 -9.20 26.31
N HIS A 3 -20.06 -9.44 27.05
CA HIS A 3 -18.80 -8.76 26.79
C HIS A 3 -18.24 -9.34 25.49
N SER A 4 -18.63 -8.77 24.35
CA SER A 4 -17.98 -9.07 23.09
C SER A 4 -16.50 -8.73 23.23
N ASN A 5 -15.63 -9.73 23.17
CA ASN A 5 -14.18 -9.50 23.20
C ASN A 5 -13.79 -8.61 22.02
N ALA A 6 -13.24 -7.43 22.30
CA ALA A 6 -12.76 -6.49 21.29
C ALA A 6 -11.52 -7.01 20.53
N TYR A 7 -10.82 -7.99 21.11
CA TYR A 7 -9.58 -8.59 20.62
C TYR A 7 -9.65 -10.13 20.76
N GLY A 8 -8.66 -10.84 20.23
CA GLY A 8 -8.67 -12.31 20.16
C GLY A 8 -9.54 -12.89 19.03
N LEU A 9 -9.97 -12.04 18.09
CA LEU A 9 -10.77 -12.39 16.92
C LEU A 9 -9.88 -12.98 15.82
N TRP A 10 -9.18 -14.08 16.12
CA TRP A 10 -8.19 -14.69 15.24
C TRP A 10 -8.74 -15.11 13.87
N LEU A 11 -10.02 -15.50 13.79
CA LEU A 11 -10.66 -15.77 12.51
C LEU A 11 -10.63 -14.55 11.59
N LEU A 12 -10.89 -13.34 12.13
CA LEU A 12 -10.79 -12.10 11.35
C LEU A 12 -9.35 -11.82 10.94
N VAL A 13 -8.37 -12.10 11.81
CA VAL A 13 -6.94 -11.97 11.47
C VAL A 13 -6.61 -12.85 10.25
N PHE A 14 -6.98 -14.13 10.29
CA PHE A 14 -6.69 -15.07 9.21
C PHE A 14 -7.41 -14.70 7.91
N VAL A 15 -8.71 -14.44 7.96
CA VAL A 15 -9.52 -14.16 6.77
C VAL A 15 -9.05 -12.87 6.09
N ASN A 16 -8.89 -11.77 6.84
CA ASN A 16 -8.47 -10.51 6.25
C ASN A 16 -7.03 -10.58 5.71
N SER A 17 -6.11 -11.22 6.46
CA SER A 17 -4.74 -11.41 5.98
C SER A 17 -4.71 -12.24 4.69
N ALA A 18 -5.47 -13.34 4.64
CA ALA A 18 -5.55 -14.19 3.46
C ALA A 18 -6.08 -13.44 2.24
N ILE A 19 -7.12 -12.62 2.38
CA ILE A 19 -7.68 -11.83 1.28
C ILE A 19 -6.60 -10.93 0.66
N PHE A 20 -5.89 -10.14 1.47
CA PHE A 20 -4.87 -9.22 0.96
C PHE A 20 -3.62 -9.93 0.43
N ILE A 21 -3.19 -11.02 1.07
CA ILE A 21 -2.03 -11.80 0.64
C ILE A 21 -2.32 -12.53 -0.67
N LEU A 22 -3.50 -13.16 -0.80
CA LEU A 22 -3.90 -13.85 -2.04
C LEU A 22 -4.13 -12.84 -3.17
N PHE A 23 -4.70 -11.68 -2.87
CA PHE A 23 -4.79 -10.58 -3.82
C PHE A 23 -3.39 -10.20 -4.32
N ALA A 24 -2.45 -9.87 -3.43
CA ALA A 24 -1.09 -9.51 -3.81
C ALA A 24 -0.36 -10.63 -4.56
N TYR A 25 -0.58 -11.89 -4.18
CA TYR A 25 -0.02 -13.06 -4.85
C TYR A 25 -0.43 -13.10 -6.32
N SER A 26 -1.69 -12.80 -6.64
CA SER A 26 -2.21 -12.84 -8.01
C SER A 26 -1.54 -11.85 -8.97
N PHE A 27 -0.92 -10.78 -8.45
CA PHE A 27 -0.20 -9.77 -9.24
C PHE A 27 1.33 -9.92 -9.17
N THR A 28 1.85 -10.79 -8.29
CA THR A 28 3.29 -10.91 -8.05
C THR A 28 3.99 -11.86 -9.02
N LYS A 29 5.00 -11.32 -9.70
CA LYS A 29 6.06 -12.02 -10.46
C LYS A 29 6.99 -12.89 -9.62
N PHE A 30 6.74 -14.18 -9.37
CA PHE A 30 7.70 -15.02 -8.62
C PHE A 30 8.85 -15.57 -9.49
N LYS A 31 9.73 -14.69 -10.02
CA LYS A 31 10.87 -15.11 -10.85
C LYS A 31 12.17 -15.28 -10.05
N THR A 32 12.39 -14.43 -9.06
CA THR A 32 13.64 -14.31 -8.33
C THR A 32 13.45 -14.50 -6.82
N LYS A 33 14.53 -14.82 -6.10
CA LYS A 33 14.52 -14.88 -4.63
C LYS A 33 14.16 -13.53 -3.99
N ARG A 34 14.37 -12.40 -4.69
CA ARG A 34 14.02 -11.07 -4.18
C ARG A 34 12.51 -10.86 -4.23
N ASP A 35 11.85 -11.32 -5.28
CA ASP A 35 10.40 -11.24 -5.43
C ASP A 35 9.71 -11.96 -4.26
N TRP A 36 10.19 -13.17 -3.93
CA TRP A 36 9.74 -13.91 -2.75
C TRP A 36 9.98 -13.18 -1.42
N ARG A 37 11.14 -12.53 -1.26
CA ARG A 37 11.46 -11.76 -0.05
C ARG A 37 10.58 -10.54 0.09
N THR A 38 10.36 -9.80 -1.00
CA THR A 38 9.50 -8.61 -1.02
C THR A 38 8.05 -8.99 -0.76
N PHE A 39 7.55 -10.06 -1.40
CA PHE A 39 6.21 -10.59 -1.14
C PHE A 39 6.04 -11.08 0.30
N GLY A 40 7.05 -11.78 0.84
CA GLY A 40 7.06 -12.23 2.22
C GLY A 40 7.05 -11.07 3.22
N ALA A 41 7.82 -10.00 2.95
CA ALA A 41 7.81 -8.80 3.77
C ALA A 41 6.44 -8.10 3.75
N PHE A 42 5.79 -8.00 2.58
CA PHE A 42 4.44 -7.46 2.46
C PHE A 42 3.43 -8.31 3.23
N SER A 43 3.52 -9.65 3.09
CA SER A 43 2.65 -10.59 3.80
C SER A 43 2.80 -10.47 5.32
N ALA A 44 4.03 -10.32 5.81
CA ALA A 44 4.31 -10.10 7.22
C ALA A 44 3.74 -8.76 7.72
N PHE A 45 3.81 -7.70 6.90
CA PHE A 45 3.19 -6.41 7.23
C PHE A 45 1.67 -6.54 7.38
N VAL A 46 1.01 -7.21 6.43
CA VAL A 46 -0.44 -7.45 6.47
C VAL A 46 -0.84 -8.28 7.69
N ILE A 47 -0.11 -9.35 7.98
CA ILE A 47 -0.36 -10.20 9.16
C ILE A 47 -0.16 -9.41 10.45
N ALA A 48 0.92 -8.63 10.56
CA ALA A 48 1.19 -7.81 11.73
C ALA A 48 0.06 -6.78 11.95
N TYR A 49 -0.37 -6.11 10.87
CA TYR A 49 -1.47 -5.15 10.90
C TYR A 49 -2.76 -5.76 11.46
N PHE A 50 -3.25 -6.85 10.85
CA PHE A 50 -4.50 -7.47 11.31
C PHE A 50 -4.37 -8.16 12.67
N THR A 51 -3.18 -8.67 12.99
CA THR A 51 -2.91 -9.24 14.33
C THR A 51 -3.05 -8.16 15.40
N GLU A 52 -2.51 -6.97 15.19
CA GLU A 52 -2.67 -5.89 16.16
C GLU A 52 -4.08 -5.28 16.18
N MET A 53 -4.80 -5.32 15.06
CA MET A 53 -6.17 -4.82 14.95
C MET A 53 -7.21 -5.72 15.63
N TYR A 54 -7.10 -7.04 15.44
CA TYR A 54 -8.14 -8.00 15.87
C TYR A 54 -7.64 -9.07 16.84
N GLY A 55 -6.33 -9.35 16.85
CA GLY A 55 -5.71 -10.41 17.64
C GLY A 55 -5.21 -9.90 18.99
N PHE A 56 -3.97 -9.39 19.01
CA PHE A 56 -3.29 -8.91 20.20
C PHE A 56 -2.74 -7.49 19.96
N PRO A 57 -3.32 -6.44 20.59
CA PRO A 57 -2.97 -5.04 20.33
C PRO A 57 -1.67 -4.63 21.06
N LEU A 58 -0.54 -5.15 20.60
CA LEU A 58 0.77 -4.94 21.22
C LEU A 58 1.10 -3.45 21.39
N THR A 59 0.83 -2.62 20.37
CA THR A 59 1.07 -1.18 20.42
C THR A 59 0.32 -0.50 21.57
N ILE A 60 -0.96 -0.86 21.76
CA ILE A 60 -1.77 -0.30 22.85
C ILE A 60 -1.22 -0.76 24.20
N PHE A 61 -0.85 -2.05 24.34
CA PHE A 61 -0.26 -2.55 25.57
C PHE A 61 1.02 -1.81 25.93
N LEU A 62 1.91 -1.57 24.96
CA LEU A 62 3.18 -0.86 25.20
C LEU A 62 2.94 0.58 25.68
N PHE A 63 1.97 1.28 25.10
CA PHE A 63 1.66 2.66 25.46
C PHE A 63 0.61 2.80 26.58
N SER A 64 0.06 1.71 27.09
CA SER A 64 -1.04 1.72 28.06
C SER A 64 -0.77 2.61 29.28
N GLY A 65 0.45 2.59 29.83
CA GLY A 65 0.84 3.44 30.97
C GLY A 65 0.87 4.92 30.63
N TRP A 66 1.30 5.28 29.42
CA TRP A 66 1.28 6.66 28.93
C TRP A 66 -0.15 7.11 28.60
N LEU A 67 -0.93 6.31 27.87
CA LEU A 67 -2.31 6.66 27.55
C LEU A 67 -3.17 6.77 28.80
N SER A 68 -3.04 5.87 29.78
CA SER A 68 -3.78 5.94 31.05
C SER A 68 -3.51 7.24 31.80
N LYS A 69 -2.28 7.77 31.71
CA LYS A 69 -1.87 9.00 32.40
C LYS A 69 -2.47 10.26 31.76
N TYR A 70 -2.53 10.32 30.43
CA TYR A 70 -2.99 11.51 29.70
C TYR A 70 -4.47 11.45 29.28
N TYR A 71 -5.04 10.25 29.19
CA TYR A 71 -6.42 9.98 28.81
C TYR A 71 -7.09 9.00 29.78
N PRO A 72 -7.29 9.36 31.06
CA PRO A 72 -7.78 8.43 32.09
C PRO A 72 -9.23 7.97 31.90
N ALA A 73 -10.00 8.61 31.01
CA ALA A 73 -11.42 8.34 30.79
C ALA A 73 -11.72 7.38 29.61
N ILE A 74 -10.71 6.90 28.88
CA ILE A 74 -10.91 6.03 27.71
C ILE A 74 -10.79 4.54 28.08
N ASN A 75 -11.64 3.70 27.48
CA ASN A 75 -11.52 2.25 27.60
C ASN A 75 -10.37 1.76 26.70
N LEU A 76 -9.15 1.71 27.22
CA LEU A 76 -7.94 1.34 26.48
C LEU A 76 -8.02 -0.01 25.75
N TYR A 77 -8.79 -0.95 26.29
CA TYR A 77 -8.94 -2.29 25.74
C TYR A 77 -10.22 -2.45 24.90
N GLY A 78 -10.92 -1.36 24.60
CA GLY A 78 -11.97 -1.32 23.59
C GLY A 78 -11.40 -1.25 22.17
N HIS A 79 -12.18 -1.71 21.19
CA HIS A 79 -11.78 -1.66 19.77
C HIS A 79 -11.68 -0.20 19.27
N ASP A 80 -12.58 0.66 19.74
CA ASP A 80 -12.62 2.08 19.37
C ASP A 80 -11.31 2.83 19.70
N THR A 81 -10.63 2.44 20.79
CA THR A 81 -9.39 3.10 21.23
C THR A 81 -8.19 2.77 20.35
N GLY A 82 -8.24 1.67 19.60
CA GLY A 82 -7.19 1.35 18.65
C GLY A 82 -7.23 2.20 17.37
N HIS A 83 -8.29 3.00 17.18
CA HIS A 83 -8.24 4.19 16.32
C HIS A 83 -7.43 5.30 17.01
N LEU A 84 -6.12 5.06 17.13
CA LEU A 84 -5.21 5.90 17.90
C LEU A 84 -5.19 7.34 17.40
N LEU A 85 -5.30 7.60 16.09
CA LEU A 85 -5.37 8.97 15.57
C LEU A 85 -6.64 9.69 16.04
N HIS A 86 -7.80 9.02 16.05
CA HIS A 86 -9.03 9.58 16.58
C HIS A 86 -8.87 10.01 18.04
N THR A 87 -8.29 9.11 18.85
CA THR A 87 -8.02 9.34 20.28
C THR A 87 -7.00 10.46 20.51
N LEU A 88 -5.89 10.46 19.76
CA LEU A 88 -4.79 11.43 19.90
C LEU A 88 -5.20 12.84 19.48
N PHE A 89 -6.05 12.97 18.46
CA PHE A 89 -6.59 14.26 18.02
C PHE A 89 -7.84 14.69 18.82
N GLY A 90 -8.28 13.90 19.79
CA GLY A 90 -9.39 14.25 20.69
C GLY A 90 -10.73 14.41 19.98
N MET A 91 -10.91 13.72 18.84
CA MET A 91 -12.15 13.81 18.08
C MET A 91 -13.30 13.13 18.81
N LYS A 92 -14.51 13.69 18.69
CA LYS A 92 -15.73 13.19 19.33
C LYS A 92 -16.64 12.58 18.28
N GLY A 93 -17.08 11.34 18.45
CA GLY A 93 -18.02 10.67 17.54
C GLY A 93 -17.69 9.19 17.35
N ASN A 94 -18.27 8.59 16.30
CA ASN A 94 -17.92 7.23 15.91
C ASN A 94 -16.62 7.26 15.07
N PRO A 95 -15.54 6.57 15.50
CA PRO A 95 -14.27 6.53 14.78
C PRO A 95 -14.41 6.05 13.33
N HIS A 96 -15.44 5.26 13.03
CA HIS A 96 -15.68 4.74 11.69
C HIS A 96 -16.05 5.81 10.65
N PHE A 97 -16.52 6.98 11.09
CA PHE A 97 -16.89 8.11 10.22
C PHE A 97 -15.89 9.28 10.31
N ASP A 98 -14.76 9.07 10.97
CA ASP A 98 -13.71 10.08 11.04
C ASP A 98 -13.05 10.31 9.66
N VAL A 99 -12.55 11.51 9.44
CA VAL A 99 -11.79 11.93 8.25
C VAL A 99 -10.65 10.96 7.96
N PHE A 100 -9.99 10.43 9.01
CA PHE A 100 -8.92 9.44 8.85
C PHE A 100 -9.41 8.12 8.26
N HIS A 101 -10.59 7.63 8.64
CA HIS A 101 -11.18 6.42 8.05
C HIS A 101 -11.65 6.63 6.63
N ILE A 102 -12.28 7.78 6.36
CA ILE A 102 -12.73 8.12 5.01
C ILE A 102 -11.51 8.20 4.09
N LEU A 103 -10.47 8.93 4.49
CA LEU A 103 -9.24 9.06 3.72
C LEU A 103 -8.52 7.71 3.56
N SER A 104 -8.47 6.91 4.63
CA SER A 104 -7.90 5.56 4.57
C SER A 104 -8.62 4.69 3.55
N ASN A 105 -9.96 4.64 3.59
CA ASN A 105 -10.76 3.88 2.64
C ASN A 105 -10.52 4.35 1.21
N ILE A 106 -10.45 5.66 0.96
CA ILE A 106 -10.13 6.21 -0.35
C ILE A 106 -8.75 5.72 -0.83
N LEU A 107 -7.74 5.72 0.05
CA LEU A 107 -6.39 5.24 -0.28
C LEU A 107 -6.36 3.73 -0.55
N ILE A 108 -7.04 2.92 0.27
CA ILE A 108 -7.10 1.47 0.10
C ILE A 108 -7.83 1.12 -1.19
N PHE A 109 -9.06 1.58 -1.38
CA PHE A 109 -9.85 1.27 -2.57
C PHE A 109 -9.24 1.89 -3.84
N GLY A 110 -8.68 3.09 -3.75
CA GLY A 110 -7.95 3.72 -4.85
C GLY A 110 -6.69 2.95 -5.23
N GLY A 111 -5.91 2.49 -4.25
CA GLY A 111 -4.73 1.67 -4.48
C GLY A 111 -5.08 0.31 -5.10
N LEU A 112 -6.10 -0.39 -4.59
CA LEU A 112 -6.61 -1.64 -5.17
C LEU A 112 -7.10 -1.45 -6.61
N TYR A 113 -7.81 -0.36 -6.89
CA TYR A 113 -8.26 -0.02 -8.23
C TYR A 113 -7.08 0.22 -9.19
N ILE A 114 -6.05 0.94 -8.76
CA ILE A 114 -4.82 1.16 -9.54
C ILE A 114 -4.15 -0.16 -9.88
N ILE A 115 -3.99 -1.08 -8.90
CA ILE A 115 -3.38 -2.39 -9.11
C ILE A 115 -4.18 -3.19 -10.16
N TYR A 116 -5.50 -3.28 -9.95
CA TYR A 116 -6.40 -4.01 -10.85
C TYR A 116 -6.38 -3.45 -12.28
N SER A 117 -6.48 -2.12 -12.41
CA SER A 117 -6.44 -1.42 -13.71
C SER A 117 -5.12 -1.63 -14.43
N ALA A 118 -3.99 -1.46 -13.74
CA ALA A 118 -2.66 -1.61 -14.31
C ALA A 118 -2.39 -3.04 -14.79
N TRP A 119 -2.86 -4.04 -14.05
CA TRP A 119 -2.61 -5.45 -14.37
C TRP A 119 -3.06 -5.84 -15.77
N SER A 120 -4.26 -5.42 -16.18
CA SER A 120 -4.79 -5.74 -17.52
C SER A 120 -3.84 -5.28 -18.65
N THR A 121 -3.25 -4.09 -18.49
CA THR A 121 -2.33 -3.51 -19.46
C THR A 121 -1.00 -4.26 -19.46
N LEU A 122 -0.45 -4.55 -18.27
CA LEU A 122 0.81 -5.27 -18.15
C LEU A 122 0.70 -6.70 -18.69
N TYR A 123 -0.38 -7.40 -18.36
CA TYR A 123 -0.61 -8.77 -18.79
C TYR A 123 -0.69 -8.88 -20.33
N LEU A 124 -1.45 -7.98 -20.97
CA LEU A 124 -1.56 -7.95 -22.43
C LEU A 124 -0.22 -7.61 -23.10
N ALA A 125 0.52 -6.65 -22.57
CA ALA A 125 1.82 -6.26 -23.08
C ALA A 125 2.82 -7.43 -23.01
N GLN A 126 2.84 -8.16 -21.90
CA GLN A 126 3.72 -9.33 -21.72
C GLN A 126 3.35 -10.49 -22.63
N LYS A 127 2.05 -10.77 -22.84
CA LYS A 127 1.60 -11.81 -23.77
C LYS A 127 2.04 -11.52 -25.21
N LYS A 128 2.17 -10.25 -25.58
CA LYS A 128 2.61 -9.79 -26.90
C LYS A 128 4.12 -9.53 -27.00
N ASN A 129 4.85 -9.73 -25.90
CA ASN A 129 6.24 -9.33 -25.74
C ASN A 129 6.51 -7.86 -26.13
N GLN A 130 5.73 -6.95 -25.54
CA GLN A 130 5.77 -5.51 -25.78
C GLN A 130 5.86 -4.72 -24.47
N LEU A 131 6.31 -3.47 -24.57
CA LEU A 131 6.28 -2.53 -23.45
C LEU A 131 4.85 -2.08 -23.14
N ALA A 132 4.46 -2.17 -21.87
CA ALA A 132 3.26 -1.52 -21.37
C ALA A 132 3.50 -0.01 -21.28
N THR A 133 2.89 0.76 -22.18
CA THR A 133 3.06 2.23 -22.29
C THR A 133 1.74 2.99 -22.40
N THR A 134 0.61 2.29 -22.22
CA THR A 134 -0.74 2.85 -22.35
C THR A 134 -1.46 2.82 -20.99
N GLY A 135 -2.61 3.52 -20.91
CA GLY A 135 -3.39 3.57 -19.67
C GLY A 135 -2.59 4.18 -18.51
N LEU A 136 -2.53 3.49 -17.37
CA LEU A 136 -1.74 3.95 -16.22
C LEU A 136 -0.23 3.95 -16.49
N TYR A 137 0.25 3.03 -17.32
CA TYR A 137 1.65 2.99 -17.72
C TYR A 137 2.06 4.20 -18.58
N ALA A 138 1.13 4.92 -19.20
CA ALA A 138 1.46 6.18 -19.88
C ALA A 138 1.81 7.32 -18.90
N LYS A 139 1.45 7.18 -17.61
CA LYS A 139 1.60 8.23 -16.59
C LYS A 139 2.69 7.91 -15.57
N VAL A 140 2.87 6.63 -15.25
CA VAL A 140 3.85 6.14 -14.26
C VAL A 140 4.33 4.76 -14.71
N ARG A 141 5.63 4.47 -14.56
CA ARG A 141 6.19 3.17 -14.98
C ARG A 141 5.83 2.02 -14.03
N HIS A 142 5.62 2.33 -12.75
CA HIS A 142 5.35 1.35 -11.69
C HIS A 142 4.00 1.53 -10.97
N PRO A 143 2.87 1.58 -11.70
CA PRO A 143 1.56 1.88 -11.11
C PRO A 143 1.12 0.83 -10.07
N GLN A 144 1.52 -0.44 -10.23
CA GLN A 144 1.20 -1.48 -9.24
C GLN A 144 1.92 -1.25 -7.91
N TYR A 145 3.19 -0.87 -7.93
CA TYR A 145 3.93 -0.52 -6.70
C TYR A 145 3.33 0.72 -6.04
N ASP A 146 2.96 1.74 -6.81
CA ASP A 146 2.23 2.90 -6.28
C ASP A 146 0.91 2.48 -5.61
N GLY A 147 0.15 1.58 -6.24
CA GLY A 147 -1.08 1.05 -5.67
C GLY A 147 -0.87 0.28 -4.36
N PHE A 148 0.16 -0.58 -4.27
CA PHE A 148 0.49 -1.27 -3.02
C PHE A 148 0.92 -0.30 -1.92
N ILE A 149 1.72 0.73 -2.27
CA ILE A 149 2.12 1.78 -1.33
C ILE A 149 0.89 2.55 -0.82
N LEU A 150 -0.06 2.91 -1.69
CA LEU A 150 -1.30 3.57 -1.28
C LEU A 150 -2.14 2.73 -0.32
N VAL A 151 -2.28 1.42 -0.59
CA VAL A 151 -2.98 0.49 0.33
C VAL A 151 -2.28 0.46 1.70
N MET A 152 -0.95 0.36 1.74
CA MET A 152 -0.20 0.36 3.00
C MET A 152 -0.35 1.68 3.76
N ILE A 153 -0.34 2.83 3.08
CA ILE A 153 -0.59 4.14 3.71
C ILE A 153 -2.01 4.19 4.26
N GLY A 154 -2.99 3.67 3.52
CA GLY A 154 -4.37 3.57 3.98
C GLY A 154 -4.49 2.75 5.28
N PHE A 155 -3.85 1.58 5.35
CA PHE A 155 -3.79 0.80 6.58
C PHE A 155 -3.15 1.56 7.74
N LEU A 156 -1.99 2.17 7.52
CA LEU A 156 -1.32 2.97 8.57
C LEU A 156 -2.17 4.14 9.06
N LEU A 157 -2.96 4.74 8.18
CA LEU A 157 -3.87 5.82 8.56
C LEU A 157 -5.03 5.32 9.42
N GLN A 158 -5.49 4.10 9.20
CA GLN A 158 -6.63 3.52 9.92
C GLN A 158 -6.24 2.98 11.31
N TRP A 159 -5.09 2.30 11.37
CA TRP A 159 -4.61 1.61 12.56
C TRP A 159 -3.07 1.58 12.57
N PRO A 160 -2.42 2.71 12.90
CA PRO A 160 -0.97 2.78 12.94
C PRO A 160 -0.45 1.93 14.10
N THR A 161 0.48 1.01 13.81
CA THR A 161 1.14 0.20 14.83
C THR A 161 2.64 0.38 14.79
N ILE A 162 3.32 0.15 15.91
CA ILE A 162 4.78 0.31 15.97
C ILE A 162 5.45 -0.61 14.95
N ILE A 163 5.00 -1.86 14.86
CA ILE A 163 5.56 -2.84 13.93
C ILE A 163 5.34 -2.38 12.48
N THR A 164 4.12 -2.00 12.12
CA THR A 164 3.79 -1.58 10.75
C THR A 164 4.48 -0.28 10.36
N LEU A 165 4.62 0.68 11.28
CA LEU A 165 5.38 1.92 11.08
C LEU A 165 6.87 1.68 10.82
N ILE A 166 7.48 0.67 11.46
CA ILE A 166 8.87 0.28 11.22
C ILE A 166 9.00 -0.49 9.90
N MET A 167 8.08 -1.39 9.61
CA MET A 167 8.11 -2.21 8.39
C MET A 167 7.85 -1.40 7.12
N PHE A 168 7.03 -0.35 7.19
CA PHE A 168 6.66 0.46 6.03
C PHE A 168 7.85 1.07 5.27
N PRO A 169 8.80 1.80 5.88
CA PRO A 169 9.96 2.33 5.16
C PRO A 169 10.85 1.21 4.59
N ILE A 170 10.93 0.06 5.26
CA ILE A 170 11.66 -1.12 4.75
C ILE A 170 10.99 -1.63 3.48
N LEU A 171 9.66 -1.72 3.47
CA LEU A 171 8.90 -2.16 2.29
C LEU A 171 9.00 -1.19 1.12
N ILE A 172 8.96 0.12 1.37
CA ILE A 172 9.23 1.13 0.34
C ILE A 172 10.61 0.86 -0.28
N TYR A 173 11.65 0.70 0.54
CA TYR A 173 12.99 0.42 0.04
C TYR A 173 13.05 -0.86 -0.80
N LEU A 174 12.38 -1.94 -0.37
CA LEU A 174 12.34 -3.20 -1.11
C LEU A 174 11.61 -3.05 -2.45
N TYR A 175 10.48 -2.35 -2.50
CA TYR A 175 9.75 -2.09 -3.75
C TYR A 175 10.54 -1.21 -4.70
N VAL A 176 11.15 -0.13 -4.21
CA VAL A 176 12.00 0.73 -5.03
C VAL A 176 13.17 -0.08 -5.60
N ARG A 177 13.82 -0.92 -4.80
CA ARG A 177 14.91 -1.77 -5.27
C ARG A 177 14.46 -2.79 -6.32
N LEU A 178 13.28 -3.39 -6.13
CA LEU A 178 12.72 -4.36 -7.06
C LEU A 178 12.37 -3.70 -8.39
N ALA A 179 11.70 -2.54 -8.35
CA ALA A 179 11.39 -1.73 -9.53
C ALA A 179 12.65 -1.41 -10.35
N HIS A 180 13.72 -0.90 -9.72
CA HIS A 180 14.97 -0.63 -10.43
C HIS A 180 15.59 -1.85 -11.11
N GLN A 181 15.37 -3.06 -10.57
CA GLN A 181 15.82 -4.28 -11.21
C GLN A 181 14.95 -4.61 -12.43
N GLU A 182 13.63 -4.51 -12.31
CA GLU A 182 12.71 -4.68 -13.44
C GLU A 182 13.02 -3.69 -14.56
N GLU A 183 13.40 -2.45 -14.23
CA GLU A 183 13.83 -1.45 -15.22
C GLU A 183 15.10 -1.88 -15.96
N LYS A 184 16.07 -2.50 -15.28
CA LYS A 184 17.29 -3.00 -15.91
C LYS A 184 17.00 -4.17 -16.85
N GLU A 185 16.15 -5.10 -16.43
CA GLU A 185 15.73 -6.23 -17.25
C GLU A 185 14.97 -5.75 -18.49
N THR A 186 14.02 -4.82 -18.30
CA THR A 186 13.23 -4.21 -19.38
C THR A 186 14.11 -3.41 -20.34
N SER A 187 15.10 -2.67 -19.81
CA SER A 187 16.06 -1.93 -20.64
C SER A 187 16.94 -2.84 -21.48
N ALA A 188 17.32 -4.01 -20.95
CA ALA A 188 18.08 -4.99 -21.71
C ALA A 188 17.26 -5.65 -22.83
N GLU A 189 15.95 -5.82 -22.62
CA GLU A 189 15.04 -6.44 -23.58
C GLU A 189 14.58 -5.46 -24.69
N PHE A 190 14.27 -4.22 -24.33
CA PHE A 190 13.62 -3.25 -25.24
C PHE A 190 14.47 -2.03 -25.61
N ALA A 191 15.70 -1.93 -25.08
CA ALA A 191 16.72 -0.92 -25.43
C ALA A 191 16.15 0.50 -25.67
N ASP A 192 16.23 1.01 -26.91
CA ASP A 192 15.83 2.38 -27.27
C ASP A 192 14.34 2.67 -27.09
N ALA A 193 13.47 1.66 -27.19
CA ALA A 193 12.05 1.84 -26.91
C ALA A 193 11.81 2.12 -25.42
N TYR A 194 12.54 1.42 -24.55
CA TYR A 194 12.46 1.66 -23.11
C TYR A 194 13.09 3.01 -22.74
N LYS A 195 14.22 3.37 -23.34
CA LYS A 195 14.86 4.68 -23.12
C LYS A 195 13.90 5.84 -23.41
N ARG A 196 13.28 5.86 -24.60
CA ARG A 196 12.28 6.88 -24.98
C ARG A 196 11.10 6.93 -24.02
N TYR A 197 10.66 5.77 -23.53
CA TYR A 197 9.59 5.70 -22.54
C TYR A 197 9.98 6.31 -21.19
N THR A 198 11.22 6.08 -20.71
CA THR A 198 11.71 6.64 -19.44
C THR A 198 11.89 8.16 -19.47
N GLU A 199 12.10 8.76 -20.65
CA GLU A 199 12.25 10.21 -20.83
C GLU A 199 10.94 10.98 -20.57
N VAL A 200 9.80 10.34 -20.85
CA VAL A 200 8.47 11.01 -20.78
C VAL A 200 7.59 10.50 -19.63
N THR A 201 7.95 9.36 -19.04
CA THR A 201 7.13 8.71 -17.99
C THR A 201 7.95 8.53 -16.73
N PRO A 202 7.57 9.11 -15.58
CA PRO A 202 8.28 8.95 -14.31
C PRO A 202 8.18 7.53 -13.73
N ALA A 203 9.13 7.16 -12.86
CA ALA A 203 9.16 5.85 -12.21
C ALA A 203 7.94 5.62 -11.30
N PHE A 204 7.70 6.55 -10.38
CA PHE A 204 6.66 6.53 -9.36
C PHE A 204 5.99 7.91 -9.32
N LEU A 205 4.70 7.96 -8.97
CA LEU A 205 3.86 9.15 -8.91
C LEU A 205 3.81 9.94 -10.23
N PRO A 206 2.61 10.31 -10.72
CA PRO A 206 2.52 11.06 -11.96
C PRO A 206 3.12 12.46 -11.76
N HIS A 207 3.86 12.94 -12.75
CA HIS A 207 4.19 14.35 -12.81
C HIS A 207 2.91 15.12 -13.12
N PHE A 208 2.29 15.72 -12.10
CA PHE A 208 1.13 16.61 -12.29
C PHE A 208 1.50 17.89 -13.07
N PHE A 209 2.80 18.18 -13.20
CA PHE A 209 3.34 19.32 -13.94
C PHE A 209 4.31 18.86 -15.03
N HIS A 210 3.79 18.49 -16.20
CA HIS A 210 4.59 18.53 -17.42
C HIS A 210 3.83 19.28 -18.51
N LYS A 211 4.34 20.49 -18.79
CA LYS A 211 3.88 21.38 -19.86
C LYS A 211 3.98 20.60 -21.17
N GLN A 212 2.86 20.42 -21.88
CA GLN A 212 2.86 19.89 -23.24
C GLN A 212 3.86 20.70 -24.07
N ARG A 213 5.00 20.10 -24.39
CA ARG A 213 5.92 20.66 -25.37
C ARG A 213 5.28 20.41 -26.73
N ASN A 214 4.49 21.38 -27.18
CA ASN A 214 3.91 21.43 -28.52
C ASN A 214 5.02 21.15 -29.54
N GLN A 215 5.00 19.97 -30.16
CA GLN A 215 5.64 19.76 -31.44
C GLN A 215 4.79 20.46 -32.49
N LYS A 216 5.02 21.77 -32.67
CA LYS A 216 4.57 22.50 -33.85
C LYS A 216 5.71 22.48 -34.87
N GLY A 217 5.58 21.57 -35.84
CA GLY A 217 6.04 21.63 -37.22
C GLY A 217 7.42 22.19 -37.52
N ASP A 218 8.38 21.29 -37.76
CA ASP A 218 9.29 21.45 -38.89
C ASP A 218 8.44 21.30 -40.18
N ALA A 219 8.00 22.44 -40.71
CA ALA A 219 7.51 22.57 -42.06
C ALA A 219 7.68 24.03 -42.49
N SER A 220 8.90 24.40 -42.87
CA SER A 220 9.25 25.40 -43.89
C SER A 220 10.73 25.31 -44.19
#